data_AF-A0A1F6FI59-F1
#
_entry.id   AF-A0A1F6FI59-F1
#
_cell.length_a   1.000
_cell.length_b   1.000
_cell.length_c   1.000
_cell.angle_alpha   90.00
_cell.angle_beta   90.00
_cell.angle_gamma   90.00
#
_symmetry.space_group_name_H-M   'P 1'
#
loop_
_entity.id
_entity.type
_entity.pdbx_description
1 polymer ?
#
loop_
_entity_poly.entity_id
_entity_poly.type
_entity_poly.pdbx_seq_one_letter_code
_entity_poly.pdbx_strand_id
1 'polypeptide(L)'
;MSFVSTIIAFLVSIVASVSIWWTESTDRNIIIIENAAGVAAVVQGVAEPPITDSTYSSLLDIINASLERIREGVSLTNEASTTAPLSADDSLPEQDLAEAIVNIYCITKTPEYRRIISGTGFFISDRGVVLTNAHVGQFLLLEKYNDQSKTDCHIKTGESAASAYEVDLLYISPTWLIEHADLISDPAPKGTGENDFALLYVTSAISGEKLPSHFPYLPPATSPLSPEYRRANVILVGYPQSESSSGVRVTSTTTITDLYTFESGYADVISLASSSLGYKGASGGPVIDHLGRAIGVITTKEAGTTALNAITISHIDRVLTKEKGIDLANSIRGDLVRKAQIFNETVSPILQTLLTNNLE
;
A
#
# COMPACT_ATOMS: atom_id res chain seq x y z
N MET A 1 -10.66 -70.32 12.25
CA MET A 1 -9.35 -69.89 11.71
C MET A 1 -9.56 -69.32 10.30
N SER A 2 -9.98 -68.06 10.17
CA SER A 2 -10.02 -67.31 8.90
C SER A 2 -10.69 -65.94 9.12
N PHE A 3 -10.06 -65.07 9.91
CA PHE A 3 -10.42 -63.63 9.93
C PHE A 3 -9.28 -62.74 10.46
N VAL A 4 -8.34 -63.32 11.23
CA VAL A 4 -7.14 -62.60 11.71
C VAL A 4 -6.02 -62.52 10.65
N SER A 5 -5.98 -63.44 9.68
CA SER A 5 -4.91 -63.47 8.67
C SER A 5 -5.07 -62.42 7.56
N THR A 6 -6.28 -61.88 7.35
CA THR A 6 -6.55 -60.92 6.28
C THR A 6 -6.25 -59.48 6.70
N ILE A 7 -6.28 -59.18 8.02
CA ILE A 7 -5.99 -57.83 8.55
C ILE A 7 -4.48 -57.57 8.62
N ILE A 8 -3.66 -58.61 8.83
CA ILE A 8 -2.19 -58.48 8.87
C ILE A 8 -1.59 -58.30 7.45
N ALA A 9 -2.23 -58.85 6.41
CA ALA A 9 -1.77 -58.65 5.03
C ALA A 9 -2.03 -57.24 4.48
N PHE A 10 -3.01 -56.51 5.02
CA PHE A 10 -3.32 -55.14 4.55
C PHE A 10 -2.46 -54.07 5.24
N LEU A 11 -1.99 -54.30 6.47
CA LEU A 11 -1.12 -53.37 7.21
C LEU A 11 0.35 -53.44 6.79
N VAL A 12 0.81 -54.54 6.18
CA VAL A 12 2.19 -54.66 5.67
C VAL A 12 2.38 -53.99 4.30
N SER A 13 1.31 -53.73 3.55
CA SER A 13 1.40 -53.09 2.22
C SER A 13 1.40 -51.54 2.27
N ILE A 14 0.96 -50.94 3.38
CA ILE A 14 0.98 -49.48 3.58
C ILE A 14 2.34 -48.99 4.16
N VAL A 15 3.13 -49.86 4.79
CA VAL A 15 4.48 -49.50 5.29
C VAL A 15 5.57 -49.70 4.23
N ALA A 16 5.31 -50.45 3.15
CA ALA A 16 6.27 -50.69 2.07
C ALA A 16 6.18 -49.68 0.89
N SER A 17 5.24 -48.74 0.92
CA SER A 17 5.08 -47.70 -0.12
C SER A 17 5.50 -46.29 0.32
N VAL A 18 5.98 -46.12 1.56
CA VAL A 18 6.47 -44.84 2.11
C VAL A 18 8.01 -44.78 2.19
N SER A 19 8.72 -45.86 1.84
CA SER A 19 10.18 -45.98 2.02
C SER A 19 11.00 -46.01 0.72
N ILE A 20 10.44 -45.54 -0.41
CA ILE A 20 11.15 -45.46 -1.71
C ILE A 20 11.15 -44.02 -2.27
N TRP A 21 11.11 -43.01 -1.40
CA TRP A 21 11.33 -41.59 -1.79
C TRP A 21 12.37 -40.89 -0.90
N TRP A 22 13.24 -41.67 -0.26
CA TRP A 22 14.39 -41.18 0.48
C TRP A 22 15.60 -42.07 0.21
N THR A 23 16.22 -41.88 -0.96
CA THR A 23 17.65 -42.12 -1.26
C THR A 23 17.88 -41.88 -2.75
N GLU A 24 17.99 -40.61 -3.14
CA GLU A 24 18.76 -40.16 -4.32
C GLU A 24 18.80 -38.63 -4.33
N SER A 25 19.62 -38.05 -3.45
CA SER A 25 20.19 -36.71 -3.65
C SER A 25 21.37 -36.53 -2.68
N THR A 26 22.40 -37.32 -2.91
CA THR A 26 23.76 -37.00 -2.44
C THR A 26 24.63 -36.89 -3.66
N ASP A 27 25.44 -35.83 -3.68
CA ASP A 27 26.46 -35.47 -4.66
C ASP A 27 26.00 -34.77 -5.93
N ARG A 28 25.82 -33.45 -5.81
CA ARG A 28 26.39 -32.43 -6.73
C ARG A 28 26.33 -31.04 -6.08
N ASN A 29 27.18 -30.81 -5.09
CA ASN A 29 27.56 -29.46 -4.66
C ASN A 29 29.04 -29.24 -5.00
N ILE A 30 29.29 -28.70 -6.20
CA ILE A 30 30.51 -27.96 -6.54
C ILE A 30 30.06 -26.68 -7.27
N ILE A 31 30.11 -25.60 -6.49
CA ILE A 31 30.32 -24.17 -6.77
C ILE A 31 30.42 -23.75 -8.25
N ILE A 32 29.57 -22.80 -8.65
CA ILE A 32 29.99 -21.48 -9.19
C ILE A 32 29.04 -20.42 -8.61
N ILE A 33 29.50 -19.70 -7.58
CA ILE A 33 28.96 -18.39 -7.20
C ILE A 33 29.68 -17.39 -8.12
N GLU A 34 28.98 -16.88 -9.12
CA GLU A 34 29.33 -15.60 -9.74
C GLU A 34 28.12 -14.69 -9.66
N ASN A 35 28.38 -13.43 -9.28
CA ASN A 35 27.47 -12.28 -9.13
C ASN A 35 26.96 -11.90 -7.73
N ALA A 36 27.67 -12.32 -6.67
CA ALA A 36 27.64 -11.63 -5.37
C ALA A 36 28.70 -10.50 -5.24
N ALA A 37 29.13 -9.91 -6.37
CA ALA A 37 30.12 -8.82 -6.40
C ALA A 37 29.48 -7.41 -6.48
N GLY A 38 28.16 -7.32 -6.69
CA GLY A 38 27.46 -6.04 -6.88
C GLY A 38 27.06 -5.30 -5.61
N VAL A 39 26.97 -5.99 -4.46
CA VAL A 39 26.37 -5.40 -3.23
C VAL A 39 27.38 -5.31 -2.07
N ALA A 40 28.55 -5.98 -2.18
CA ALA A 40 29.56 -6.04 -1.12
C ALA A 40 30.72 -5.02 -1.26
N ALA A 41 30.59 -4.00 -2.13
CA ALA A 41 31.62 -2.97 -2.31
C ALA A 41 31.52 -1.79 -1.32
N VAL A 42 30.53 -1.77 -0.42
CA VAL A 42 30.39 -0.74 0.60
C VAL A 42 30.33 -1.42 1.96
N VAL A 43 31.43 -1.28 2.71
CA VAL A 43 31.69 -1.80 4.08
C VAL A 43 32.22 -3.24 4.15
N GLN A 44 33.52 -3.35 4.47
CA GLN A 44 34.23 -4.60 4.67
C GLN A 44 33.77 -5.35 5.95
N GLY A 45 33.51 -6.64 5.79
CA GLY A 45 34.00 -7.67 6.71
C GLY A 45 33.12 -8.05 7.89
N VAL A 46 31.97 -8.70 7.64
CA VAL A 46 31.31 -9.58 8.62
C VAL A 46 30.72 -10.78 7.88
N ALA A 47 30.97 -11.99 8.39
CA ALA A 47 30.41 -13.24 7.88
C ALA A 47 28.88 -13.26 7.98
N GLU A 48 28.20 -13.91 7.03
CA GLU A 48 26.74 -14.08 7.02
C GLU A 48 26.25 -14.76 8.32
N PRO A 49 25.37 -14.12 9.10
CA PRO A 49 24.68 -14.79 10.18
C PRO A 49 23.42 -15.48 9.65
N PRO A 50 22.94 -16.53 10.34
CA PRO A 50 21.62 -17.10 10.05
C PRO A 50 20.54 -16.04 10.26
N ILE A 51 19.47 -16.11 9.45
CA ILE A 51 18.29 -15.23 9.54
C ILE A 51 17.74 -15.30 10.96
N THR A 52 18.02 -14.26 11.73
CA THR A 52 17.62 -14.06 13.13
C THR A 52 17.14 -12.62 13.27
N ASP A 53 16.39 -12.35 14.33
CA ASP A 53 15.81 -11.05 14.73
C ASP A 53 16.75 -9.82 14.52
N SER A 54 18.06 -10.03 14.55
CA SER A 54 19.08 -9.01 14.29
C SER A 54 19.06 -8.42 12.86
N THR A 55 18.64 -9.18 11.85
CA THR A 55 18.59 -8.72 10.45
C THR A 55 17.44 -7.72 10.21
N TYR A 56 16.32 -7.89 10.92
CA TYR A 56 15.20 -6.96 10.85
C TYR A 56 15.49 -5.64 11.57
N SER A 57 16.16 -5.70 12.72
CA SER A 57 16.64 -4.49 13.42
C SER A 57 17.56 -3.67 12.52
N SER A 58 18.55 -4.31 11.86
CA SER A 58 19.48 -3.57 11.00
C SER A 58 18.82 -2.99 9.75
N LEU A 59 17.82 -3.68 9.18
CA LEU A 59 17.06 -3.18 8.04
C LEU A 59 16.16 -1.99 8.42
N LEU A 60 15.47 -2.07 9.55
CA LEU A 60 14.71 -0.94 10.10
C LEU A 60 15.62 0.25 10.40
N ASP A 61 16.83 0.02 10.92
CA ASP A 61 17.81 1.08 11.16
C ASP A 61 18.23 1.77 9.86
N ILE A 62 18.46 1.03 8.78
CA ILE A 62 18.80 1.59 7.46
C ILE A 62 17.63 2.39 6.87
N ILE A 63 16.41 1.87 7.01
CA ILE A 63 15.18 2.55 6.57
C ILE A 63 14.99 3.84 7.37
N ASN A 64 15.08 3.77 8.69
CA ASN A 64 14.96 4.92 9.59
C ASN A 64 16.03 5.98 9.29
N ALA A 65 17.29 5.58 9.10
CA ALA A 65 18.35 6.50 8.68
C ALA A 65 18.05 7.16 7.33
N SER A 66 17.43 6.44 6.40
CA SER A 66 17.03 7.00 5.10
C SER A 66 15.83 7.95 5.23
N LEU A 67 14.86 7.63 6.07
CA LEU A 67 13.73 8.51 6.39
C LEU A 67 14.19 9.79 7.10
N GLU A 68 15.18 9.70 8.00
CA GLU A 68 15.79 10.87 8.63
C GLU A 68 16.53 11.75 7.61
N ARG A 69 17.22 11.18 6.61
CA ARG A 69 17.79 11.97 5.51
C ARG A 69 16.73 12.71 4.70
N ILE A 70 15.55 12.11 4.48
CA ILE A 70 14.42 12.80 3.84
C ILE A 70 13.97 13.97 4.72
N ARG A 71 13.88 13.77 6.04
CA ARG A 71 13.51 14.81 6.99
C ARG A 71 14.52 15.97 7.00
N GLU A 72 15.80 15.67 7.07
CA GLU A 72 16.88 16.67 7.10
C GLU A 72 17.01 17.43 5.79
N GLY A 73 16.95 16.73 4.64
CA GLY A 73 17.01 17.35 3.31
C GLY A 73 15.86 18.32 3.05
N VAL A 74 14.70 18.10 3.69
CA VAL A 74 13.55 19.00 3.66
C VAL A 74 13.73 20.19 4.61
N SER A 75 14.45 20.03 5.73
CA SER A 75 14.71 21.13 6.67
C SER A 75 15.64 22.20 6.08
N LEU A 76 16.62 21.81 5.26
CA LEU A 76 17.59 22.73 4.66
C LEU A 76 17.04 23.58 3.50
N THR A 77 15.87 23.22 2.96
CA THR A 77 15.21 23.95 1.86
C THR A 77 14.09 24.90 2.33
N ASN A 78 13.64 24.76 3.57
CA ASN A 78 12.57 25.58 4.14
C ASN A 78 13.00 26.98 4.62
N GLU A 79 14.30 27.33 4.58
CA GLU A 79 14.77 28.68 4.95
C GLU A 79 14.57 29.74 3.85
N ALA A 80 14.07 29.39 2.66
CA ALA A 80 13.94 30.31 1.53
C ALA A 80 12.51 30.46 0.96
N SER A 81 11.46 30.31 1.79
CA SER A 81 10.10 30.64 1.37
C SER A 81 9.50 31.72 2.25
N THR A 82 9.75 32.97 1.86
CA THR A 82 9.14 34.16 2.47
C THR A 82 7.64 34.12 2.22
N THR A 83 6.86 34.06 3.29
CA THR A 83 5.40 34.06 3.26
C THR A 83 4.87 35.37 2.68
N ALA A 84 4.37 35.33 1.45
CA ALA A 84 3.42 36.34 0.98
C ALA A 84 2.11 36.17 1.77
N PRO A 85 1.47 37.26 2.23
CA PRO A 85 0.22 37.16 2.98
C PRO A 85 -0.88 36.61 2.06
N LEU A 86 -1.57 35.55 2.52
CA LEU A 86 -2.80 35.09 1.89
C LEU A 86 -3.79 36.25 1.83
N SER A 87 -4.08 36.71 0.62
CA SER A 87 -5.21 37.59 0.35
C SER A 87 -6.51 36.83 0.65
N ALA A 88 -7.32 37.39 1.54
CA ALA A 88 -8.62 36.89 1.93
C ALA A 88 -9.67 37.18 0.83
N ASP A 89 -9.58 36.45 -0.29
CA ASP A 89 -10.67 36.30 -1.25
C ASP A 89 -10.40 35.04 -2.09
N ASP A 90 -10.58 33.87 -1.48
CA ASP A 90 -10.53 32.59 -2.18
C ASP A 90 -11.74 31.78 -1.73
N SER A 91 -12.88 32.05 -2.35
CA SER A 91 -14.02 31.14 -2.27
C SER A 91 -13.57 29.83 -2.91
N LEU A 92 -13.25 28.83 -2.09
CA LEU A 92 -12.93 27.48 -2.56
C LEU A 92 -14.00 27.07 -3.58
N PRO A 93 -13.61 26.70 -4.81
CA PRO A 93 -14.59 26.30 -5.81
C PRO A 93 -15.43 25.15 -5.26
N GLU A 94 -16.73 25.16 -5.57
CA GLU A 94 -17.65 24.08 -5.25
C GLU A 94 -17.05 22.78 -5.81
N GLN A 95 -16.49 21.96 -4.94
CA GLN A 95 -15.67 20.83 -5.32
C GLN A 95 -16.55 19.59 -5.44
N ASP A 96 -16.59 19.00 -6.63
CA ASP A 96 -17.14 17.66 -6.77
C ASP A 96 -16.20 16.68 -6.05
N LEU A 97 -16.63 16.23 -4.87
CA LEU A 97 -15.89 15.28 -4.04
C LEU A 97 -15.50 14.01 -4.82
N ALA A 98 -16.26 13.64 -5.86
CA ALA A 98 -15.97 12.49 -6.70
C ALA A 98 -14.76 12.70 -7.62
N GLU A 99 -14.44 13.94 -8.01
CA GLU A 99 -13.29 14.26 -8.86
C GLU A 99 -11.94 14.10 -8.15
N ALA A 100 -11.94 14.21 -6.82
CA ALA A 100 -10.76 13.92 -6.01
C ALA A 100 -10.39 12.42 -5.98
N ILE A 101 -11.29 11.55 -6.45
CA ILE A 101 -11.16 10.10 -6.34
C ILE A 101 -10.57 9.54 -7.62
N VAL A 102 -9.61 8.63 -7.45
CA VAL A 102 -8.84 8.09 -8.55
C VAL A 102 -8.78 6.58 -8.50
N ASN A 103 -8.60 5.97 -9.67
CA ASN A 103 -8.29 4.56 -9.81
C ASN A 103 -6.78 4.40 -10.00
N ILE A 104 -6.14 3.63 -9.15
CA ILE A 104 -4.73 3.25 -9.29
C ILE A 104 -4.71 1.94 -10.04
N TYR A 105 -4.04 1.92 -11.18
CA TYR A 105 -4.10 0.81 -12.12
C TYR A 105 -2.70 0.41 -12.55
N CYS A 106 -2.31 -0.82 -12.22
CA CYS A 106 -1.02 -1.40 -12.52
C CYS A 106 -1.17 -2.59 -13.46
N ILE A 107 -0.33 -2.66 -14.49
CA ILE A 107 -0.21 -3.81 -15.38
C ILE A 107 1.19 -4.40 -15.22
N THR A 108 1.28 -5.67 -14.83
CA THR A 108 2.52 -6.45 -14.90
C THR A 108 2.46 -7.37 -16.11
N LYS A 109 3.49 -7.33 -16.95
CA LYS A 109 3.63 -8.19 -18.13
C LYS A 109 4.93 -9.00 -18.03
N THR A 110 4.81 -10.31 -18.16
CA THR A 110 5.94 -11.22 -18.48
C THR A 110 5.70 -11.83 -19.87
N PRO A 111 6.66 -12.58 -20.43
CA PRO A 111 6.42 -13.33 -21.68
C PRO A 111 5.25 -14.32 -21.57
N GLU A 112 4.97 -14.86 -20.38
CA GLU A 112 3.98 -15.93 -20.15
C GLU A 112 2.63 -15.43 -19.66
N TYR A 113 2.57 -14.31 -18.91
CA TYR A 113 1.31 -13.83 -18.36
C TYR A 113 1.20 -12.30 -18.28
N ARG A 114 -0.05 -11.84 -18.20
CA ARG A 114 -0.41 -10.44 -17.96
C ARG A 114 -1.31 -10.36 -16.72
N ARG A 115 -0.85 -9.68 -15.69
CA ARG A 115 -1.61 -9.42 -14.45
C ARG A 115 -2.05 -7.96 -14.42
N ILE A 116 -3.32 -7.72 -14.13
CA ILE A 116 -3.86 -6.39 -13.88
C ILE A 116 -4.20 -6.29 -12.40
N ILE A 117 -3.80 -5.19 -11.79
CA ILE A 117 -4.12 -4.88 -10.41
C ILE A 117 -4.70 -3.48 -10.37
N SER A 118 -5.78 -3.33 -9.62
CA SER A 118 -6.52 -2.09 -9.58
C SER A 118 -7.09 -1.87 -8.19
N GLY A 119 -6.84 -0.68 -7.66
CA GLY A 119 -7.35 -0.20 -6.39
C GLY A 119 -7.89 1.24 -6.52
N THR A 120 -8.36 1.79 -5.42
CA THR A 120 -8.81 3.16 -5.33
C THR A 120 -7.76 4.00 -4.60
N GLY A 121 -7.66 5.28 -4.93
CA GLY A 121 -7.01 6.28 -4.11
C GLY A 121 -7.79 7.58 -4.16
N PHE A 122 -7.35 8.58 -3.41
CA PHE A 122 -7.91 9.92 -3.51
C PHE A 122 -6.86 10.98 -3.21
N PHE A 123 -6.98 12.12 -3.88
CA PHE A 123 -6.13 13.27 -3.62
C PHE A 123 -6.40 13.81 -2.22
N ILE A 124 -5.35 14.03 -1.45
CA ILE A 124 -5.40 14.63 -0.09
C ILE A 124 -4.77 16.03 -0.04
N SER A 125 -4.29 16.52 -1.19
CA SER A 125 -3.74 17.85 -1.38
C SER A 125 -4.01 18.31 -2.81
N ASP A 126 -4.22 19.62 -2.95
CA ASP A 126 -4.26 20.34 -4.22
C ASP A 126 -2.96 20.28 -5.02
N ARG A 127 -1.89 19.70 -4.47
CA ARG A 127 -0.56 19.56 -5.10
C ARG A 127 -0.31 18.18 -5.71
N GLY A 128 -1.34 17.34 -5.82
CA GLY A 128 -1.25 16.05 -6.51
C GLY A 128 -0.74 14.90 -5.65
N VAL A 129 -0.93 14.97 -4.31
CA VAL A 129 -0.64 13.84 -3.41
C VAL A 129 -1.87 12.97 -3.27
N VAL A 130 -1.72 11.66 -3.49
CA VAL A 130 -2.78 10.65 -3.40
C VAL A 130 -2.55 9.76 -2.17
N LEU A 131 -3.60 9.50 -1.41
CA LEU A 131 -3.62 8.49 -0.36
C LEU A 131 -4.31 7.23 -0.88
N THR A 132 -3.74 6.07 -0.57
CA THR A 132 -4.30 4.74 -0.87
C THR A 132 -3.80 3.73 0.17
N ASN A 133 -4.11 2.44 -0.03
CA ASN A 133 -3.57 1.35 0.77
C ASN A 133 -2.14 0.97 0.37
N ALA A 134 -1.35 0.46 1.32
CA ALA A 134 -0.01 -0.05 1.07
C ALA A 134 -0.06 -1.26 0.13
N HIS A 135 -1.03 -2.16 0.30
CA HIS A 135 -1.18 -3.30 -0.60
C HIS A 135 -1.54 -2.92 -2.05
N VAL A 136 -2.02 -1.69 -2.28
CA VAL A 136 -2.20 -1.12 -3.63
C VAL A 136 -0.90 -0.44 -4.08
N GLY A 137 -0.28 0.36 -3.21
CA GLY A 137 0.96 1.08 -3.50
C GLY A 137 2.19 0.20 -3.73
N GLN A 138 2.24 -1.00 -3.15
CA GLN A 138 3.38 -1.91 -3.24
C GLN A 138 3.73 -2.29 -4.70
N PHE A 139 2.77 -2.24 -5.63
CA PHE A 139 3.01 -2.59 -7.03
C PHE A 139 3.88 -1.57 -7.75
N LEU A 140 3.94 -0.32 -7.27
CA LEU A 140 4.90 0.67 -7.78
C LEU A 140 6.35 0.28 -7.45
N LEU A 141 6.59 -0.53 -6.41
CA LEU A 141 7.93 -1.07 -6.13
C LEU A 141 8.37 -2.07 -7.21
N LEU A 142 7.47 -2.63 -8.02
CA LEU A 142 7.79 -3.66 -9.00
C LEU A 142 8.11 -3.11 -10.40
N GLU A 143 7.99 -1.80 -10.62
CA GLU A 143 8.24 -1.20 -11.95
C GLU A 143 9.67 -1.41 -12.47
N LYS A 144 10.62 -1.57 -11.54
CA LYS A 144 12.04 -1.74 -11.84
C LYS A 144 12.59 -3.10 -11.41
N TYR A 145 11.74 -4.09 -11.18
CA TYR A 145 12.17 -5.34 -10.54
C TYR A 145 13.04 -6.22 -11.45
N ASN A 146 12.60 -6.49 -12.68
CA ASN A 146 13.32 -7.36 -13.60
C ASN A 146 13.08 -6.91 -15.05
N ASP A 147 14.13 -6.91 -15.88
CA ASP A 147 14.03 -6.62 -17.31
C ASP A 147 13.04 -7.54 -18.06
N GLN A 148 12.73 -8.71 -17.49
CA GLN A 148 11.77 -9.67 -18.02
C GLN A 148 10.32 -9.40 -17.57
N SER A 149 10.10 -8.60 -16.52
CA SER A 149 8.77 -8.24 -16.02
C SER A 149 8.59 -6.73 -16.00
N LYS A 150 7.77 -6.21 -16.93
CA LYS A 150 7.44 -4.78 -16.96
C LYS A 150 6.18 -4.53 -16.15
N THR A 151 6.31 -3.92 -14.98
CA THR A 151 5.18 -3.33 -14.24
C THR A 151 5.06 -1.86 -14.62
N ASP A 152 3.82 -1.43 -14.88
CA ASP A 152 3.47 -0.08 -15.34
C ASP A 152 2.22 0.37 -14.58
N CYS A 153 2.38 1.32 -13.66
CA CYS A 153 1.32 1.85 -12.82
C CYS A 153 0.95 3.28 -13.21
N HIS A 154 -0.35 3.55 -13.34
CA HIS A 154 -0.86 4.88 -13.63
C HIS A 154 -2.16 5.18 -12.88
N ILE A 155 -2.43 6.47 -12.75
CA ILE A 155 -3.69 6.98 -12.21
C ILE A 155 -4.69 7.18 -13.35
N LYS A 156 -5.91 6.69 -13.12
CA LYS A 156 -7.09 6.90 -13.95
C LYS A 156 -8.11 7.76 -13.22
N THR A 157 -8.80 8.64 -13.94
CA THR A 157 -9.79 9.56 -13.36
C THR A 157 -11.16 9.45 -14.05
N GLY A 158 -12.19 9.92 -13.35
CA GLY A 158 -13.56 10.00 -13.87
C GLY A 158 -14.22 8.63 -14.08
N GLU A 159 -15.32 8.63 -14.83
CA GLU A 159 -16.17 7.46 -15.07
C GLU A 159 -15.64 6.52 -16.17
N SER A 160 -14.82 7.05 -17.11
CA SER A 160 -14.27 6.23 -18.20
C SER A 160 -12.95 5.54 -17.85
N ALA A 161 -12.43 5.78 -16.63
CA ALA A 161 -11.13 5.32 -16.15
C ALA A 161 -10.02 5.43 -17.22
N ALA A 162 -9.98 6.58 -17.91
CA ALA A 162 -8.90 6.90 -18.82
C ALA A 162 -7.64 7.22 -18.00
N SER A 163 -6.50 6.69 -18.45
CA SER A 163 -5.21 6.96 -17.82
C SER A 163 -4.91 8.46 -17.95
N ALA A 164 -4.74 9.12 -16.81
CA ALA A 164 -4.60 10.56 -16.71
C ALA A 164 -3.19 10.98 -16.29
N TYR A 165 -2.61 10.26 -15.31
CA TYR A 165 -1.35 10.69 -14.69
C TYR A 165 -0.36 9.54 -14.48
N GLU A 166 0.91 9.88 -14.65
CA GLU A 166 2.04 9.12 -14.12
C GLU A 166 2.19 9.40 -12.63
N VAL A 167 2.70 8.41 -11.89
CA VAL A 167 2.71 8.43 -10.43
C VAL A 167 3.96 7.78 -9.86
N ASP A 168 4.53 8.39 -8.82
CA ASP A 168 5.64 7.84 -8.03
C ASP A 168 5.21 7.58 -6.59
N LEU A 169 5.95 6.71 -5.89
CA LEU A 169 5.83 6.57 -4.44
C LEU A 169 6.39 7.81 -3.74
N LEU A 170 5.54 8.50 -2.97
CA LEU A 170 5.99 9.50 -2.01
C LEU A 170 6.39 8.85 -0.68
N TYR A 171 5.66 7.79 -0.31
CA TYR A 171 5.92 6.97 0.87
C TYR A 171 5.02 5.72 0.85
N ILE A 172 5.49 4.61 1.41
CA ILE A 172 4.69 3.44 1.78
C ILE A 172 5.21 2.95 3.14
N SER A 173 4.33 2.52 4.05
CA SER A 173 4.77 2.09 5.39
C SER A 173 5.78 0.92 5.26
N PRO A 174 7.04 1.10 5.71
CA PRO A 174 8.01 0.02 5.72
C PRO A 174 7.61 -1.09 6.68
N THR A 175 7.02 -0.75 7.82
CA THR A 175 6.52 -1.73 8.80
C THR A 175 5.48 -2.64 8.16
N TRP A 176 4.56 -2.07 7.37
CA TRP A 176 3.58 -2.87 6.63
C TRP A 176 4.23 -3.89 5.71
N LEU A 177 5.23 -3.48 4.91
CA LEU A 177 5.91 -4.38 3.97
C LEU A 177 6.68 -5.48 4.69
N ILE A 178 7.36 -5.16 5.79
CA ILE A 178 8.09 -6.15 6.58
C ILE A 178 7.14 -7.24 7.11
N GLU A 179 5.93 -6.85 7.52
CA GLU A 179 4.95 -7.75 8.12
C GLU A 179 4.09 -8.52 7.08
N HIS A 180 3.96 -8.00 5.86
CA HIS A 180 2.96 -8.49 4.89
C HIS A 180 3.51 -8.74 3.46
N ALA A 181 4.82 -8.68 3.24
CA ALA A 181 5.42 -8.90 1.91
C ALA A 181 5.07 -10.27 1.31
N ASP A 182 4.82 -11.29 2.13
CA ASP A 182 4.41 -12.63 1.72
C ASP A 182 2.99 -12.66 1.10
N LEU A 183 2.15 -11.67 1.38
CA LEU A 183 0.78 -11.58 0.88
C LEU A 183 0.67 -11.12 -0.59
N ILE A 184 1.77 -10.72 -1.23
CA ILE A 184 1.78 -10.24 -2.63
C ILE A 184 1.18 -11.24 -3.65
N SER A 185 1.31 -12.54 -3.33
CA SER A 185 0.81 -13.64 -4.15
C SER A 185 -0.60 -14.08 -3.76
N ASP A 186 -1.15 -13.59 -2.64
CA ASP A 186 -2.50 -13.92 -2.21
C ASP A 186 -3.54 -13.10 -3.00
N PRO A 187 -4.45 -13.72 -3.76
CA PRO A 187 -5.50 -13.01 -4.49
C PRO A 187 -6.59 -12.40 -3.59
N ALA A 188 -6.66 -12.77 -2.30
CA ALA A 188 -7.66 -12.30 -1.35
C ALA A 188 -7.18 -12.41 0.13
N PRO A 189 -6.17 -11.61 0.54
CA PRO A 189 -5.68 -11.63 1.91
C PRO A 189 -6.80 -11.29 2.91
N LYS A 190 -6.89 -12.03 4.01
CA LYS A 190 -7.96 -11.90 5.03
C LYS A 190 -7.78 -10.71 5.99
N GLY A 191 -6.65 -10.02 5.88
CA GLY A 191 -6.30 -8.84 6.64
C GLY A 191 -5.08 -8.20 5.97
N THR A 192 -5.06 -6.88 5.93
CA THR A 192 -3.93 -6.13 5.40
C THR A 192 -3.18 -5.40 6.51
N GLY A 193 -3.48 -5.61 7.79
CA GLY A 193 -2.73 -5.00 8.88
C GLY A 193 -3.06 -3.53 9.16
N GLU A 194 -2.51 -3.01 10.26
CA GLU A 194 -2.81 -1.68 10.79
C GLU A 194 -2.12 -0.53 10.02
N ASN A 195 -1.04 -0.83 9.30
CA ASN A 195 -0.22 0.15 8.60
C ASN A 195 -0.45 0.14 7.08
N ASP A 196 -1.64 -0.32 6.64
CA ASP A 196 -2.00 -0.47 5.23
C ASP A 196 -2.31 0.85 4.53
N PHE A 197 -1.30 1.70 4.39
CA PHE A 197 -1.40 2.95 3.66
C PHE A 197 -0.12 3.31 2.90
N ALA A 198 -0.31 4.04 1.80
CA ALA A 198 0.75 4.62 1.00
C ALA A 198 0.36 6.02 0.52
N LEU A 199 1.36 6.87 0.38
CA LEU A 199 1.28 8.18 -0.27
C LEU A 199 1.92 8.08 -1.64
N LEU A 200 1.18 8.47 -2.66
CA LEU A 200 1.65 8.58 -4.02
C LEU A 200 1.73 10.05 -4.45
N TYR A 201 2.53 10.34 -5.45
CA TYR A 201 2.70 11.68 -6.00
C TYR A 201 2.55 11.67 -7.52
N VAL A 202 1.67 12.51 -8.04
CA VAL A 202 1.50 12.71 -9.49
C VAL A 202 2.71 13.46 -10.05
N THR A 203 3.40 12.85 -11.01
CA THR A 203 4.64 13.40 -11.59
C THR A 203 4.41 14.09 -12.92
N SER A 204 3.49 13.57 -13.74
CA SER A 204 3.16 14.16 -15.05
C SER A 204 1.81 13.68 -15.57
N ALA A 205 1.26 14.39 -16.56
CA ALA A 205 0.08 13.93 -17.28
C ALA A 205 0.50 12.96 -18.40
N ILE A 206 -0.24 11.88 -18.56
CA ILE A 206 0.00 10.88 -19.62
C ILE A 206 -0.19 11.48 -21.02
N SER A 207 -1.05 12.48 -21.15
CA SER A 207 -1.23 13.25 -22.39
C SER A 207 0.01 14.08 -22.79
N GLY A 208 0.97 14.26 -21.87
CA GLY A 208 2.09 15.19 -22.02
C GLY A 208 1.72 16.65 -21.77
N GLU A 209 0.48 16.94 -21.42
CA GLU A 209 0.04 18.29 -21.03
C GLU A 209 0.61 18.69 -19.67
N LYS A 210 0.57 19.99 -19.36
CA LYS A 210 0.94 20.47 -18.03
C LYS A 210 -0.05 19.95 -17.00
N LEU A 211 0.46 19.55 -15.84
CA LEU A 211 -0.38 19.26 -14.68
C LEU A 211 -1.24 20.48 -14.32
N PRO A 212 -2.47 20.27 -13.81
CA PRO A 212 -3.30 21.37 -13.34
C PRO A 212 -2.61 22.13 -12.21
N SER A 213 -2.88 23.43 -12.10
CA SER A 213 -2.31 24.25 -11.02
C SER A 213 -2.83 23.85 -9.64
N HIS A 214 -4.04 23.29 -9.59
CA HIS A 214 -4.65 22.70 -8.40
C HIS A 214 -5.36 21.40 -8.76
N PHE A 215 -5.15 20.37 -7.95
CA PHE A 215 -5.90 19.12 -8.03
C PHE A 215 -7.18 19.20 -7.17
N PRO A 216 -8.29 18.57 -7.59
CA PRO A 216 -9.40 18.32 -6.67
C PRO A 216 -8.89 17.40 -5.55
N TYR A 217 -9.27 17.65 -4.30
CA TYR A 217 -8.77 16.89 -3.15
C TYR A 217 -9.79 16.81 -2.02
N LEU A 218 -9.69 15.78 -1.19
CA LEU A 218 -10.44 15.65 0.04
C LEU A 218 -9.56 16.09 1.23
N PRO A 219 -9.98 17.07 2.04
CA PRO A 219 -9.24 17.45 3.23
C PRO A 219 -9.12 16.27 4.21
N PRO A 220 -7.92 15.87 4.63
CA PRO A 220 -7.73 14.79 5.61
C PRO A 220 -8.12 15.27 7.02
N ALA A 221 -8.97 14.51 7.71
CA ALA A 221 -9.34 14.75 9.10
C ALA A 221 -8.41 13.97 10.06
N THR A 222 -7.32 14.61 10.50
CA THR A 222 -6.32 13.98 11.37
C THR A 222 -6.68 13.99 12.86
N SER A 223 -7.73 14.72 13.26
CA SER A 223 -8.23 14.66 14.63
C SER A 223 -8.84 13.30 14.95
N PRO A 224 -8.60 12.72 16.15
CA PRO A 224 -9.22 11.45 16.54
C PRO A 224 -10.75 11.51 16.44
N LEU A 225 -11.35 10.43 15.93
CA LEU A 225 -12.81 10.33 15.88
C LEU A 225 -13.37 10.13 17.28
N SER A 226 -14.34 10.96 17.63
CA SER A 226 -15.13 10.84 18.86
C SER A 226 -16.11 9.65 18.76
N PRO A 227 -16.52 9.04 19.90
CA PRO A 227 -17.50 7.96 19.90
C PRO A 227 -18.87 8.31 19.29
N GLU A 228 -19.19 9.60 19.14
CA GLU A 228 -20.41 10.09 18.49
C GLU A 228 -20.47 9.80 16.99
N TYR A 229 -19.34 9.47 16.35
CA TYR A 229 -19.33 9.01 14.95
C TYR A 229 -19.99 7.64 14.78
N ARG A 230 -20.22 6.88 15.86
CA ARG A 230 -21.01 5.63 15.77
C ARG A 230 -22.42 5.97 15.27
N ARG A 231 -22.86 5.24 14.24
CA ARG A 231 -24.13 5.42 13.52
C ARG A 231 -24.20 6.70 12.67
N ALA A 232 -23.10 7.44 12.52
CA ALA A 232 -23.06 8.55 11.58
C ALA A 232 -23.17 8.03 10.14
N ASN A 233 -23.89 8.77 9.30
CA ASN A 233 -23.89 8.54 7.86
C ASN A 233 -22.58 9.05 7.27
N VAL A 234 -22.03 8.26 6.35
CA VAL A 234 -20.79 8.57 5.63
C VAL A 234 -20.96 8.24 4.15
N ILE A 235 -20.19 8.92 3.32
CA ILE A 235 -20.10 8.67 1.89
C ILE A 235 -18.84 7.87 1.63
N LEU A 236 -18.97 6.82 0.83
CA LEU A 236 -17.88 6.01 0.33
C LEU A 236 -17.80 6.19 -1.19
N VAL A 237 -16.59 6.30 -1.72
CA VAL A 237 -16.38 6.37 -3.17
C VAL A 237 -15.22 5.46 -3.54
N GLY A 238 -15.33 4.74 -4.66
CA GLY A 238 -14.20 3.98 -5.19
C GLY A 238 -14.48 3.29 -6.51
N TYR A 239 -13.54 2.46 -6.94
CA TYR A 239 -13.57 1.76 -8.22
C TYR A 239 -13.66 0.24 -8.00
N PRO A 240 -14.82 -0.28 -7.57
CA PRO A 240 -14.98 -1.70 -7.36
C PRO A 240 -14.86 -2.47 -8.69
N GLN A 241 -14.20 -3.60 -8.65
CA GLN A 241 -14.19 -4.61 -9.69
C GLN A 241 -15.39 -5.54 -9.45
N SER A 242 -16.43 -5.41 -10.27
CA SER A 242 -17.53 -6.38 -10.34
C SER A 242 -17.35 -7.27 -11.58
N GLU A 243 -18.06 -8.40 -11.65
CA GLU A 243 -18.04 -9.28 -12.83
C GLU A 243 -18.58 -8.62 -14.11
N SER A 244 -19.27 -7.47 -13.99
CA SER A 244 -19.96 -6.78 -15.09
C SER A 244 -19.45 -5.36 -15.37
N SER A 245 -18.62 -4.80 -14.49
CA SER A 245 -18.01 -3.48 -14.67
C SER A 245 -16.66 -3.42 -13.94
N SER A 246 -15.57 -3.28 -14.68
CA SER A 246 -14.27 -2.89 -14.13
C SER A 246 -13.99 -1.44 -14.51
N GLY A 247 -13.56 -0.63 -13.55
CA GLY A 247 -13.16 0.75 -13.81
C GLY A 247 -14.29 1.78 -13.84
N VAL A 248 -15.49 1.48 -13.33
CA VAL A 248 -16.53 2.50 -13.11
C VAL A 248 -16.46 2.96 -11.66
N ARG A 249 -16.56 4.27 -11.45
CA ARG A 249 -16.58 4.85 -10.10
C ARG A 249 -17.95 4.62 -9.49
N VAL A 250 -17.98 4.15 -8.26
CA VAL A 250 -19.21 3.90 -7.50
C VAL A 250 -19.18 4.77 -6.26
N THR A 251 -20.29 5.48 -6.04
CA THR A 251 -20.55 6.24 -4.81
C THR A 251 -21.64 5.55 -4.03
N SER A 252 -21.47 5.44 -2.72
CA SER A 252 -22.44 4.82 -1.82
C SER A 252 -22.52 5.57 -0.50
N THR A 253 -23.72 5.63 0.08
CA THR A 253 -23.90 6.12 1.46
C THR A 253 -24.10 4.93 2.38
N THR A 254 -23.39 4.91 3.50
CA THR A 254 -23.52 3.87 4.52
C THR A 254 -23.43 4.49 5.92
N THR A 255 -23.48 3.65 6.96
CA THR A 255 -23.33 4.06 8.36
C THR A 255 -22.09 3.44 8.98
N ILE A 256 -21.46 4.19 9.89
CA ILE A 256 -20.45 3.64 10.79
C ILE A 256 -21.15 2.75 11.81
N THR A 257 -20.82 1.46 11.82
CA THR A 257 -21.40 0.48 12.76
C THR A 257 -20.66 0.49 14.08
N ASP A 258 -19.34 0.55 14.04
CA ASP A 258 -18.50 0.58 15.24
C ASP A 258 -17.15 1.28 14.99
N LEU A 259 -16.45 1.57 16.09
CA LEU A 259 -15.11 2.12 16.11
C LEU A 259 -14.22 1.21 16.95
N TYR A 260 -13.12 0.73 16.38
CA TYR A 260 -12.14 -0.11 17.06
C TYR A 260 -10.81 0.63 17.23
N THR A 261 -9.99 0.14 18.15
CA THR A 261 -8.64 0.64 18.44
C THR A 261 -7.66 -0.53 18.34
N PHE A 262 -6.43 -0.28 17.92
CA PHE A 262 -5.37 -1.29 17.98
C PHE A 262 -4.79 -1.33 19.40
N GLU A 263 -4.27 -0.20 19.88
CA GLU A 263 -3.67 -0.05 21.21
C GLU A 263 -3.79 1.38 21.79
N SER A 264 -4.25 2.35 21.00
CA SER A 264 -4.00 3.78 21.26
C SER A 264 -5.06 4.46 22.13
N GLY A 265 -6.17 3.77 22.45
CA GLY A 265 -7.33 4.34 23.11
C GLY A 265 -8.16 5.29 22.22
N TYR A 266 -7.73 5.52 20.98
CA TYR A 266 -8.44 6.28 19.95
C TYR A 266 -9.06 5.33 18.91
N ALA A 267 -10.05 5.83 18.18
CA ALA A 267 -10.61 5.09 17.06
C ALA A 267 -9.59 5.00 15.92
N ASP A 268 -9.10 3.79 15.68
CA ASP A 268 -8.07 3.46 14.68
C ASP A 268 -8.68 2.78 13.46
N VAL A 269 -9.81 2.10 13.67
CA VAL A 269 -10.57 1.42 12.62
C VAL A 269 -12.04 1.82 12.68
N ILE A 270 -12.60 2.10 11.51
CA ILE A 270 -14.02 2.33 11.27
C ILE A 270 -14.60 1.03 10.69
N SER A 271 -15.61 0.47 11.35
CA SER A 271 -16.45 -0.57 10.76
C SER A 271 -17.64 0.09 10.08
N LEU A 272 -17.97 -0.38 8.88
CA LEU A 272 -18.99 0.18 8.00
C LEU A 272 -20.05 -0.88 7.70
N ALA A 273 -21.31 -0.47 7.72
CA ALA A 273 -22.40 -1.32 7.27
C ALA A 273 -22.23 -1.69 5.78
N SER A 274 -22.76 -2.85 5.42
CA SER A 274 -22.78 -3.39 4.06
C SER A 274 -23.18 -2.35 3.01
N SER A 275 -22.44 -2.30 1.90
CA SER A 275 -22.71 -1.37 0.81
C SER A 275 -22.34 -1.96 -0.56
N SER A 276 -22.73 -1.26 -1.64
CA SER A 276 -22.32 -1.58 -3.01
C SER A 276 -20.81 -1.49 -3.27
N LEU A 277 -20.04 -0.88 -2.35
CA LEU A 277 -18.57 -0.86 -2.39
C LEU A 277 -17.93 -2.05 -1.68
N GLY A 278 -18.72 -2.99 -1.13
CA GLY A 278 -18.24 -4.23 -0.50
C GLY A 278 -17.64 -5.27 -1.45
N TYR A 279 -17.14 -4.86 -2.62
CA TYR A 279 -16.47 -5.71 -3.61
C TYR A 279 -14.98 -5.34 -3.73
N LYS A 280 -14.18 -6.21 -4.36
CA LYS A 280 -12.75 -5.94 -4.60
C LYS A 280 -12.59 -4.61 -5.35
N GLY A 281 -11.48 -3.90 -5.16
CA GLY A 281 -11.19 -2.64 -5.87
C GLY A 281 -11.62 -1.36 -5.14
N ALA A 282 -12.50 -1.45 -4.14
CA ALA A 282 -12.83 -0.30 -3.28
C ALA A 282 -11.71 0.06 -2.28
N SER A 283 -10.80 -0.88 -2.00
CA SER A 283 -9.62 -0.67 -1.15
C SER A 283 -8.82 0.55 -1.59
N GLY A 284 -8.49 1.40 -0.64
CA GLY A 284 -7.83 2.69 -0.79
C GLY A 284 -8.78 3.86 -1.01
N GLY A 285 -10.08 3.61 -1.14
CA GLY A 285 -11.11 4.65 -1.25
C GLY A 285 -11.38 5.37 0.07
N PRO A 286 -11.85 6.63 0.02
CA PRO A 286 -12.11 7.40 1.23
C PRO A 286 -13.41 7.00 1.92
N VAL A 287 -13.42 7.16 3.25
CA VAL A 287 -14.63 7.35 4.05
C VAL A 287 -14.79 8.85 4.28
N ILE A 288 -15.88 9.43 3.80
CA ILE A 288 -16.12 10.89 3.80
C ILE A 288 -17.24 11.22 4.79
N ASP A 289 -16.99 12.20 5.66
CA ASP A 289 -17.99 12.69 6.61
C ASP A 289 -18.97 13.71 5.99
N HIS A 290 -19.95 14.15 6.78
CA HIS A 290 -20.94 15.15 6.37
C HIS A 290 -20.35 16.56 6.11
N LEU A 291 -19.08 16.78 6.46
CA LEU A 291 -18.34 18.02 6.20
C LEU A 291 -17.48 17.92 4.93
N GLY A 292 -17.56 16.81 4.19
CA GLY A 292 -16.78 16.58 2.97
C GLY A 292 -15.31 16.23 3.25
N ARG A 293 -14.96 15.84 4.47
CA ARG A 293 -13.59 15.50 4.85
C ARG A 293 -13.36 14.00 4.82
N ALA A 294 -12.17 13.58 4.41
CA ALA A 294 -11.77 12.18 4.52
C ALA A 294 -11.44 11.84 5.98
N ILE A 295 -12.18 10.90 6.57
CA ILE A 295 -11.99 10.44 7.96
C ILE A 295 -11.35 9.05 8.03
N GLY A 296 -11.32 8.30 6.93
CA GLY A 296 -10.63 7.01 6.84
C GLY A 296 -10.35 6.55 5.42
N VAL A 297 -9.60 5.45 5.31
CA VAL A 297 -9.23 4.77 4.06
C VAL A 297 -9.72 3.34 4.13
N ILE A 298 -10.60 2.93 3.21
CA ILE A 298 -11.12 1.56 3.13
C ILE A 298 -9.94 0.60 2.93
N THR A 299 -9.81 -0.45 3.75
CA THR A 299 -8.71 -1.44 3.64
C THR A 299 -9.24 -2.79 3.20
N THR A 300 -10.11 -3.37 4.02
CA THR A 300 -10.52 -4.77 3.93
C THR A 300 -12.03 -4.92 3.98
N LYS A 301 -12.48 -6.07 3.52
CA LYS A 301 -13.86 -6.53 3.66
C LYS A 301 -13.90 -7.61 4.75
N GLU A 302 -14.95 -7.61 5.56
CA GLU A 302 -15.23 -8.77 6.39
C GLU A 302 -15.53 -10.00 5.51
N ALA A 303 -14.91 -11.13 5.85
CA ALA A 303 -15.03 -12.35 5.07
C ALA A 303 -16.51 -12.81 5.00
N GLY A 304 -16.97 -13.10 3.78
CA GLY A 304 -18.36 -13.56 3.55
C GLY A 304 -19.44 -12.48 3.64
N THR A 305 -19.10 -11.22 3.93
CA THR A 305 -20.07 -10.10 3.97
C THR A 305 -19.75 -9.05 2.91
N THR A 306 -20.47 -7.93 2.89
CA THR A 306 -20.11 -6.71 2.15
C THR A 306 -19.80 -5.53 3.09
N ALA A 307 -19.65 -5.82 4.38
CA ALA A 307 -19.19 -4.86 5.37
C ALA A 307 -17.70 -4.56 5.13
N LEU A 308 -17.34 -3.30 5.32
CA LEU A 308 -16.01 -2.78 5.05
C LEU A 308 -15.37 -2.30 6.34
N ASN A 309 -14.06 -2.42 6.42
CA ASN A 309 -13.26 -1.74 7.42
C ASN A 309 -12.41 -0.66 6.77
N ALA A 310 -12.18 0.41 7.51
CA ALA A 310 -11.29 1.49 7.09
C ALA A 310 -10.37 1.87 8.25
N ILE A 311 -9.11 2.16 7.96
CA ILE A 311 -8.19 2.78 8.92
C ILE A 311 -8.46 4.27 9.00
N THR A 312 -8.43 4.87 10.19
CA THR A 312 -8.70 6.30 10.33
C THR A 312 -7.54 7.15 9.84
N ILE A 313 -7.84 8.32 9.29
CA ILE A 313 -6.80 9.30 8.91
C ILE A 313 -6.00 9.74 10.15
N SER A 314 -6.63 9.81 11.31
CA SER A 314 -5.94 10.08 12.58
C SER A 314 -4.92 8.99 12.96
N HIS A 315 -5.19 7.73 12.62
CA HIS A 315 -4.22 6.64 12.82
C HIS A 315 -3.04 6.78 11.88
N ILE A 316 -3.30 7.01 10.59
CA ILE A 316 -2.26 7.26 9.57
C ILE A 316 -1.34 8.42 9.99
N ASP A 317 -1.90 9.52 10.48
CA ASP A 317 -1.15 10.69 10.95
C ASP A 317 -0.20 10.35 12.11
N ARG A 318 -0.67 9.56 13.09
CA ARG A 318 0.15 9.11 14.21
C ARG A 318 1.23 8.12 13.79
N VAL A 319 0.92 7.20 12.88
CA VAL A 319 1.91 6.25 12.35
C VAL A 319 2.98 6.99 11.57
N LEU A 320 2.62 7.94 10.70
CA LEU A 320 3.60 8.80 10.00
C LEU A 320 4.49 9.56 10.98
N THR A 321 3.90 10.11 12.05
CA THR A 321 4.67 10.80 13.09
C THR A 321 5.63 9.86 13.81
N LYS A 322 5.19 8.62 14.10
CA LYS A 322 6.00 7.59 14.74
C LYS A 322 7.14 7.09 13.84
N GLU A 323 6.85 6.83 12.58
CA GLU A 323 7.81 6.22 11.63
C GLU A 323 8.76 7.25 10.98
N LYS A 324 8.28 8.47 10.70
CA LYS A 324 9.05 9.50 9.96
C LYS A 324 9.42 10.72 10.80
N GLY A 325 8.90 10.81 12.02
CA GLY A 325 9.06 12.00 12.86
C GLY A 325 8.30 13.23 12.37
N ILE A 326 7.40 13.09 11.39
CA ILE A 326 6.57 14.17 10.82
C ILE A 326 5.13 13.70 10.60
N ASP A 327 4.18 14.59 10.84
CA ASP A 327 2.75 14.33 10.65
C ASP A 327 2.34 14.27 9.16
N LEU A 328 1.07 13.96 8.89
CA LEU A 328 0.53 13.88 7.53
C LEU A 328 0.57 15.25 6.84
N ALA A 329 0.20 16.31 7.55
CA ALA A 329 0.15 17.68 7.00
C ALA A 329 1.53 18.15 6.52
N ASN A 330 2.61 17.83 7.25
CA ASN A 330 3.98 18.15 6.86
C ASN A 330 4.55 17.16 5.84
N SER A 331 4.05 15.91 5.81
CA SER A 331 4.42 14.93 4.78
C SER A 331 4.04 15.41 3.38
N ILE A 332 2.90 16.11 3.23
CA ILE A 332 2.36 16.60 1.95
C ILE A 332 2.74 18.04 1.59
N ARG A 333 3.64 18.68 2.35
CA ARG A 333 4.15 20.05 2.11
C ARG A 333 5.59 20.05 1.57
N GLY A 334 6.10 21.24 1.21
CA GLY A 334 7.49 21.42 0.75
C GLY A 334 7.72 20.95 -0.69
N ASP A 335 8.96 20.56 -1.02
CA ASP A 335 9.31 20.04 -2.34
C ASP A 335 8.93 18.56 -2.46
N LEU A 336 7.75 18.31 -3.03
CA LEU A 336 7.20 16.96 -3.20
C LEU A 336 7.95 16.16 -4.26
N VAL A 337 8.43 16.82 -5.32
CA VAL A 337 9.23 16.18 -6.37
C VAL A 337 10.51 15.64 -5.76
N ARG A 338 11.22 16.47 -4.99
CA ARG A 338 12.46 16.04 -4.33
C ARG A 338 12.21 14.96 -3.28
N LYS A 339 11.12 15.05 -2.50
CA LYS A 339 10.75 14.01 -1.53
C LYS A 339 10.51 12.66 -2.21
N ALA A 340 9.70 12.62 -3.27
CA ALA A 340 9.42 11.41 -4.04
C ALA A 340 10.73 10.87 -4.64
N GLN A 341 11.57 11.73 -5.21
CA GLN A 341 12.87 11.31 -5.75
C GLN A 341 13.75 10.65 -4.69
N ILE A 342 13.95 11.30 -3.52
CA ILE A 342 14.79 10.73 -2.45
C ILE A 342 14.21 9.40 -1.96
N PHE A 343 12.89 9.30 -1.76
CA PHE A 343 12.24 8.06 -1.35
C PHE A 343 12.51 6.94 -2.36
N ASN A 344 12.33 7.20 -3.66
CA ASN A 344 12.54 6.22 -4.71
C ASN A 344 14.00 5.85 -4.97
N GLU A 345 14.94 6.75 -4.67
CA GLU A 345 16.37 6.49 -4.81
C GLU A 345 16.97 5.78 -3.58
N THR A 346 16.40 5.95 -2.39
CA THR A 346 17.02 5.50 -1.14
C THR A 346 16.25 4.43 -0.38
N VAL A 347 14.92 4.48 -0.39
CA VAL A 347 14.06 3.59 0.41
C VAL A 347 13.43 2.52 -0.48
N SER A 348 12.84 2.92 -1.61
CA SER A 348 12.16 1.99 -2.53
C SER A 348 13.04 0.79 -2.95
N PRO A 349 14.35 0.89 -3.23
CA PRO A 349 15.16 -0.28 -3.60
C PRO A 349 15.28 -1.32 -2.47
N ILE A 350 15.36 -0.86 -1.22
CA ILE A 350 15.42 -1.73 -0.05
C ILE A 350 14.08 -2.47 0.10
N LEU A 351 12.98 -1.72 0.02
CA LEU A 351 11.63 -2.26 0.11
C LEU A 351 11.28 -3.20 -1.05
N GLN A 352 11.76 -2.90 -2.25
CA GLN A 352 11.63 -3.75 -3.42
C GLN A 352 12.32 -5.10 -3.15
N THR A 353 13.55 -5.08 -2.63
CA THR A 353 14.29 -6.32 -2.31
C THR A 353 13.52 -7.20 -1.33
N LEU A 354 12.93 -6.62 -0.28
CA LEU A 354 12.09 -7.35 0.67
C LEU A 354 10.89 -8.00 -0.02
N LEU A 355 10.21 -7.25 -0.87
CA LEU A 355 9.01 -7.70 -1.58
C LEU A 355 9.35 -8.83 -2.56
N THR A 356 10.48 -8.72 -3.26
CA THR A 356 10.83 -9.63 -4.35
C THR A 356 11.46 -10.93 -3.89
N ASN A 357 12.06 -10.95 -2.71
CA ASN A 357 12.48 -12.20 -2.05
C ASN A 357 11.31 -13.15 -1.76
N ASN A 358 10.05 -12.66 -1.84
CA ASN A 358 8.84 -13.47 -1.69
C ASN A 358 8.23 -13.89 -3.05
N LEU A 359 8.84 -13.50 -4.17
CA LEU A 359 8.40 -13.84 -5.54
C LEU A 359 9.28 -14.91 -6.19
N GLU A 360 10.48 -15.16 -5.64
CA GLU A 360 11.41 -16.24 -6.00
C GLU A 360 11.18 -17.47 -5.10
#